data_AF-A0A1X2G887-F1
#
_entry.id   AF-A0A1X2G887-F1
#
_cell.length_a   1.000
_cell.length_b   1.000
_cell.length_c   1.000
_cell.angle_alpha   90.00
_cell.angle_beta   90.00
_cell.angle_gamma   90.00
#
_symmetry.space_group_name_H-M   'P 1'
#
loop_
_entity.id
_entity.type
_entity.pdbx_description
1 polymer ?
#
loop_
_entity_poly.entity_id
_entity_poly.type
_entity_poly.pdbx_seq_one_letter_code
_entity_poly.pdbx_strand_id
1 'polypeptide(L)'
;MPMGLEEPTKIVFQAVLKEGMDESGMLNKKLINVANVKRKLDLFMKDEPDSEIMQVLCILEQAVRDTIEPGHEHQLKGSELTSYRQAAKILDIVLCDQPLELLDGEIVSKATTEVARQNAKLFGVNNVSKFGRRIDLIVSSNPVDRVELSTNEAKHSHTQSPLTPTIEECSLQQGHPQEPHVAPNS
;
A
#
# COMPACT_ATOMS: atom_id res chain seq x y z
N MET A 1 -1.23 7.18 21.25
CA MET A 1 -2.60 6.67 21.09
C MET A 1 -2.96 6.71 19.62
N PRO A 2 -3.76 5.76 19.09
CA PRO A 2 -4.26 5.84 17.72
C PRO A 2 -5.09 7.13 17.54
N MET A 3 -4.74 7.93 16.54
CA MET A 3 -5.46 9.15 16.16
C MET A 3 -6.62 8.77 15.23
N GLY A 4 -7.78 9.43 15.38
CA GLY A 4 -8.92 9.26 14.47
C GLY A 4 -10.01 8.29 14.93
N LEU A 5 -9.80 7.50 16.00
CA LEU A 5 -10.86 6.66 16.58
C LEU A 5 -11.78 7.45 17.51
N GLU A 6 -13.05 7.04 17.60
CA GLU A 6 -13.96 7.53 18.62
C GLU A 6 -13.50 7.09 20.02
N GLU A 7 -13.84 7.88 21.05
CA GLU A 7 -13.40 7.61 22.42
C GLU A 7 -13.88 6.25 22.97
N PRO A 8 -15.14 5.82 22.75
CA PRO A 8 -15.59 4.48 23.14
C PRO A 8 -14.72 3.37 22.52
N THR A 9 -14.35 3.52 21.25
CA THR A 9 -13.53 2.57 20.51
C THR A 9 -12.11 2.50 21.08
N LYS A 10 -11.51 3.65 21.43
CA LYS A 10 -10.19 3.66 22.10
C LYS A 10 -10.22 2.93 23.43
N ILE A 11 -11.27 3.14 24.22
CA ILE A 11 -11.44 2.49 25.53
C ILE A 11 -11.52 0.98 25.33
N VAL A 12 -12.33 0.51 24.37
CA VAL A 12 -12.45 -0.92 24.07
C VAL A 12 -11.13 -1.51 23.60
N PHE A 13 -10.44 -0.84 22.67
CA PHE A 13 -9.14 -1.27 22.15
C PHE A 13 -8.11 -1.43 23.28
N GLN A 14 -7.99 -0.43 24.16
CA GLN A 14 -7.07 -0.48 25.30
C GLN A 14 -7.44 -1.60 26.28
N ALA A 15 -8.73 -1.81 26.52
CA ALA A 15 -9.19 -2.86 27.43
C ALA A 15 -8.84 -4.25 26.89
N VAL A 16 -8.99 -4.49 25.58
CA VAL A 16 -8.56 -5.77 24.96
C VAL A 16 -7.06 -5.98 25.11
N LEU A 17 -6.24 -4.97 24.84
CA LEU A 17 -4.79 -5.09 24.98
C LEU A 17 -4.38 -5.39 26.43
N LYS A 18 -5.02 -4.72 27.40
CA LYS A 18 -4.74 -4.93 28.83
C LYS A 18 -5.14 -6.33 29.29
N GLU A 19 -6.31 -6.81 28.89
CA GLU A 19 -6.76 -8.18 29.19
C GLU A 19 -5.95 -9.25 28.44
N GLY A 20 -5.33 -8.87 27.34
CA GLY A 20 -4.48 -9.70 26.51
C GLY A 20 -3.05 -9.88 27.04
N MET A 21 -2.65 -9.18 28.11
CA MET A 21 -1.33 -9.32 28.72
C MET A 21 -1.28 -10.51 29.67
N ASP A 22 -0.19 -11.26 29.64
CA ASP A 22 0.12 -12.29 30.64
C ASP A 22 0.72 -11.69 31.92
N GLU A 23 1.05 -12.56 32.88
CA GLU A 23 1.64 -12.17 34.17
C GLU A 23 3.01 -11.47 34.03
N SER A 24 3.69 -11.63 32.90
CA SER A 24 4.95 -10.95 32.58
C SER A 24 4.76 -9.59 31.90
N GLY A 25 3.51 -9.19 31.65
CA GLY A 25 3.17 -7.97 30.92
C GLY A 25 3.34 -8.09 29.41
N MET A 26 3.54 -9.30 28.89
CA MET A 26 3.70 -9.56 27.46
C MET A 26 2.35 -9.92 26.83
N LEU A 27 2.16 -9.51 25.57
CA LEU A 27 0.94 -9.83 24.84
C LEU A 27 0.85 -11.33 24.57
N ASN A 28 -0.26 -11.93 25.00
CA ASN A 28 -0.54 -13.35 24.84
C ASN A 28 -1.67 -13.56 23.83
N LYS A 29 -1.38 -14.26 22.73
CA LYS A 29 -2.35 -14.54 21.65
C LYS A 29 -3.67 -15.11 22.16
N LYS A 30 -3.61 -16.09 23.08
CA LYS A 30 -4.82 -16.75 23.59
C LYS A 30 -5.67 -15.77 24.38
N LEU A 31 -5.06 -14.98 25.25
CA LEU A 31 -5.77 -13.99 26.06
C LEU A 31 -6.41 -12.90 25.20
N ILE A 32 -5.66 -12.38 24.21
CA ILE A 32 -6.20 -11.38 23.27
C ILE A 32 -7.39 -11.96 22.50
N ASN A 33 -7.26 -13.18 21.95
CA ASN A 33 -8.36 -13.80 21.19
C ASN A 33 -9.62 -13.99 22.04
N VAL A 34 -9.46 -14.41 23.30
CA VAL A 34 -10.59 -14.54 24.24
C VAL A 34 -11.25 -13.18 24.52
N ALA A 35 -10.45 -12.16 24.82
CA ALA A 35 -10.94 -10.81 25.10
C ALA A 35 -11.63 -10.18 23.88
N ASN A 36 -11.11 -10.46 22.68
CA ASN A 36 -11.65 -9.98 21.42
C ASN A 36 -13.00 -10.65 21.09
N VAL A 37 -13.06 -11.99 21.11
CA VAL A 37 -14.29 -12.75 20.82
C VAL A 37 -15.43 -12.40 21.78
N LYS A 38 -15.14 -12.21 23.07
CA LYS A 38 -16.16 -11.78 24.05
C LYS A 38 -16.83 -10.47 23.64
N ARG A 39 -16.04 -9.47 23.25
CA ARG A 39 -16.57 -8.16 22.85
C ARG A 39 -17.31 -8.20 21.51
N LYS A 40 -16.81 -8.98 20.56
CA LYS A 40 -17.54 -9.22 19.31
C LYS A 40 -18.91 -9.83 19.59
N LEU A 41 -18.97 -10.83 20.48
CA LEU A 41 -20.22 -11.44 20.90
C LEU A 41 -21.15 -10.40 21.55
N ASP A 42 -20.63 -9.55 22.44
CA ASP A 42 -21.44 -8.49 23.07
C ASP A 42 -22.02 -7.51 22.04
N LEU A 43 -21.27 -7.14 21.00
CA LEU A 43 -21.75 -6.29 19.90
C LEU A 43 -22.82 -6.99 19.05
N PHE A 44 -22.63 -8.28 18.73
CA PHE A 44 -23.65 -9.07 18.05
C PHE A 44 -24.95 -9.16 18.87
N MET A 45 -24.84 -9.33 20.18
CA MET A 45 -26.01 -9.39 21.07
C MET A 45 -26.73 -8.04 21.21
N LYS A 46 -26.05 -6.92 20.90
CA LYS A 46 -26.62 -5.57 20.89
C LYS A 46 -27.15 -5.13 19.53
N ASP A 47 -27.03 -5.97 18.50
CA ASP A 47 -27.37 -5.63 17.10
C ASP A 47 -26.53 -4.45 16.56
N GLU A 48 -25.25 -4.40 16.96
CA GLU A 48 -24.27 -3.40 16.51
C GLU A 48 -23.08 -4.03 15.72
N PRO A 49 -23.32 -4.94 14.76
CA PRO A 49 -22.25 -5.63 14.04
C PRO A 49 -21.42 -4.69 13.15
N ASP A 50 -22.00 -3.58 12.70
CA ASP A 50 -21.35 -2.66 11.76
C ASP A 50 -20.71 -1.44 12.46
N SER A 51 -20.52 -1.53 13.78
CA SER A 51 -19.91 -0.45 14.57
C SER A 51 -18.40 -0.29 14.32
N GLU A 52 -17.86 0.92 14.52
CA GLU A 52 -16.41 1.18 14.50
C GLU A 52 -15.66 0.23 15.46
N ILE A 53 -16.29 -0.12 16.58
CA ILE A 53 -15.74 -1.05 17.55
C ILE A 53 -15.59 -2.44 16.92
N MET A 54 -16.59 -2.97 16.21
CA MET A 54 -16.47 -4.27 15.54
C MET A 54 -15.32 -4.25 14.52
N GLN A 55 -15.22 -3.19 13.71
CA GLN A 55 -14.14 -3.06 12.72
C GLN A 55 -12.76 -3.11 13.38
N VAL A 56 -12.54 -2.34 14.45
CA VAL A 56 -11.28 -2.35 15.21
C VAL A 56 -10.99 -3.73 15.81
N LEU A 57 -12.00 -4.44 16.31
CA LEU A 57 -11.87 -5.80 16.82
C LEU A 57 -11.49 -6.81 15.71
N CYS A 58 -12.01 -6.65 14.49
CA CYS A 58 -11.61 -7.43 13.31
C CYS A 58 -10.17 -7.13 12.89
N ILE A 59 -9.77 -5.86 12.84
CA ILE A 59 -8.38 -5.45 12.55
C ILE A 59 -7.42 -6.06 13.58
N LEU A 60 -7.76 -5.98 14.87
CA LEU A 60 -6.92 -6.53 15.93
C LEU A 60 -6.79 -8.05 15.83
N GLU A 61 -7.86 -8.76 15.48
CA GLU A 61 -7.80 -10.21 15.25
C GLU A 61 -6.82 -10.57 14.14
N GLN A 62 -6.90 -9.85 13.02
CA GLN A 62 -6.01 -10.06 11.88
C GLN A 62 -4.55 -9.74 12.24
N ALA A 63 -4.31 -8.62 12.94
CA ALA A 63 -2.98 -8.24 13.40
C ALA A 63 -2.38 -9.29 14.35
N VAL A 64 -3.15 -9.80 15.32
CA VAL A 64 -2.70 -10.83 16.26
C VAL A 64 -2.36 -12.13 15.54
N ARG A 65 -3.17 -12.51 14.55
CA ARG A 65 -2.92 -13.68 13.70
C ARG A 65 -1.60 -13.57 12.95
N ASP A 66 -1.34 -12.41 12.34
CA ASP A 66 -0.15 -12.20 11.52
C ASP A 66 1.14 -11.90 12.34
N THR A 67 1.03 -11.48 13.62
CA THR A 67 2.20 -10.99 14.41
C THR A 67 2.59 -11.83 15.62
N ILE A 68 1.65 -12.56 16.26
CA ILE A 68 1.91 -13.28 17.54
C ILE A 68 1.95 -14.80 17.31
N GLU A 69 1.93 -15.27 16.07
CA GLU A 69 1.99 -16.70 15.76
C GLU A 69 3.44 -17.21 15.70
N PRO A 70 3.84 -18.18 16.57
CA PRO A 70 5.17 -18.78 16.48
C PRO A 70 5.33 -19.50 15.13
N GLY A 71 6.36 -19.13 14.37
CA GLY A 71 6.56 -19.56 12.97
C GLY A 71 6.45 -18.41 11.95
N HIS A 72 5.86 -17.28 12.34
CA HIS A 72 5.96 -16.00 11.64
C HIS A 72 7.06 -15.14 12.25
N GLU A 73 8.23 -15.73 12.54
CA GLU A 73 9.43 -14.89 12.70
C GLU A 73 9.53 -14.06 11.44
N HIS A 74 9.34 -12.75 11.58
CA HIS A 74 9.48 -11.81 10.48
C HIS A 74 10.86 -12.10 9.89
N GLN A 75 10.90 -12.74 8.74
CA GLN A 75 12.16 -12.89 8.03
C GLN A 75 12.62 -11.45 7.86
N LEU A 76 13.74 -11.07 8.48
CA LEU A 76 14.38 -9.76 8.31
C LEU A 76 14.68 -9.47 6.83
N LYS A 77 14.49 -10.47 5.96
CA LYS A 77 14.59 -10.46 4.49
C LYS A 77 13.27 -10.80 3.80
N GLY A 78 12.12 -10.43 4.36
CA GLY A 78 10.85 -10.48 3.64
C GLY A 78 10.90 -9.53 2.44
N SER A 79 10.41 -9.99 1.28
CA SER A 79 10.27 -9.09 0.13
C SER A 79 9.29 -7.96 0.43
N GLU A 80 9.51 -6.77 -0.15
CA GLU A 80 8.59 -5.62 -0.02
C GLU A 80 7.13 -6.02 -0.27
N LEU A 81 6.91 -6.86 -1.28
CA LEU A 81 5.60 -7.43 -1.64
C LEU A 81 4.96 -8.24 -0.51
N THR A 82 5.75 -8.97 0.29
CA THR A 82 5.23 -9.72 1.44
C THR A 82 4.67 -8.78 2.51
N SER A 83 5.34 -7.64 2.74
CA SER A 83 4.90 -6.61 3.69
C SER A 83 3.63 -5.90 3.19
N TYR A 84 3.53 -5.60 1.89
CA TYR A 84 2.30 -5.02 1.32
C TYR A 84 1.11 -5.96 1.46
N ARG A 85 1.28 -7.27 1.25
CA ARG A 85 0.18 -8.23 1.43
C ARG A 85 -0.35 -8.29 2.85
N GLN A 86 0.50 -8.12 3.86
CA GLN A 86 0.05 -8.04 5.25
C GLN A 86 -0.78 -6.78 5.49
N ALA A 87 -0.33 -5.64 4.97
CA ALA A 87 -1.09 -4.39 5.04
C ALA A 87 -2.41 -4.46 4.25
N ALA A 88 -2.42 -5.10 3.08
CA ALA A 88 -3.60 -5.28 2.23
C ALA A 88 -4.72 -6.02 2.97
N LYS A 89 -4.40 -7.09 3.73
CA LYS A 89 -5.40 -7.80 4.55
C LYS A 89 -6.08 -6.90 5.58
N ILE A 90 -5.34 -5.95 6.15
CA ILE A 90 -5.90 -4.99 7.11
C ILE A 90 -6.77 -3.96 6.38
N LEU A 91 -6.30 -3.48 5.22
CA LEU A 91 -7.08 -2.56 4.37
C LEU A 91 -8.38 -3.20 3.88
N ASP A 92 -8.40 -4.49 3.54
CA ASP A 92 -9.62 -5.21 3.17
C ASP A 92 -10.67 -5.16 4.29
N ILE A 93 -10.25 -5.25 5.55
CA ILE A 93 -11.15 -5.15 6.71
C ILE A 93 -11.64 -3.70 6.88
N VAL A 94 -10.75 -2.72 6.75
CA VAL A 94 -11.09 -1.29 6.92
C VAL A 94 -12.01 -0.79 5.82
N LEU A 95 -11.80 -1.26 4.59
CA LEU A 95 -12.57 -0.87 3.42
C LEU A 95 -13.75 -1.81 3.15
N CYS A 96 -14.04 -2.72 4.10
CA CYS A 96 -15.21 -3.59 4.01
C CYS A 96 -16.47 -2.74 3.77
N ASP A 97 -17.30 -3.20 2.84
CA ASP A 97 -18.55 -2.54 2.42
C ASP A 97 -18.40 -1.18 1.72
N GLN A 98 -17.17 -0.73 1.46
CA GLN A 98 -16.91 0.40 0.58
C GLN A 98 -16.85 -0.07 -0.88
N PRO A 99 -17.27 0.76 -1.86
CA PRO A 99 -17.14 0.47 -3.29
C PRO A 99 -15.70 0.71 -3.77
N LEU A 100 -14.73 0.18 -3.02
CA LEU A 100 -13.30 0.31 -3.26
C LEU A 100 -12.70 -1.06 -3.49
N GLU A 101 -11.82 -1.16 -4.49
CA GLU A 101 -11.13 -2.39 -4.84
C GLU A 101 -9.65 -2.27 -4.50
N LEU A 102 -9.09 -3.29 -3.85
CA LEU A 102 -7.65 -3.46 -3.71
C LEU A 102 -7.13 -4.27 -4.89
N LEU A 103 -6.28 -3.64 -5.70
CA LEU A 103 -5.66 -4.25 -6.86
C LEU A 103 -4.19 -4.58 -6.51
N ASP A 104 -3.87 -5.87 -6.38
CA ASP A 104 -2.53 -6.45 -6.21
C ASP A 104 -2.05 -7.07 -7.54
N GLY A 105 -0.73 -7.16 -7.75
CA GLY A 105 -0.16 -7.99 -8.81
C GLY A 105 0.67 -7.27 -9.86
N GLU A 106 1.59 -6.38 -9.45
CA GLU A 106 2.49 -5.66 -10.36
C GLU A 106 1.73 -4.86 -11.44
N ILE A 107 0.63 -4.23 -11.05
CA ILE A 107 -0.22 -3.47 -11.97
C ILE A 107 0.41 -2.09 -12.21
N VAL A 108 0.39 -1.62 -13.45
CA VAL A 108 0.82 -0.26 -13.79
C VAL A 108 -0.38 0.67 -13.64
N SER A 109 -0.20 1.83 -12.98
CA SER A 109 -1.27 2.83 -12.86
C SER A 109 -1.80 3.25 -14.23
N LYS A 110 -3.11 3.49 -14.30
CA LYS A 110 -3.80 4.03 -15.47
C LYS A 110 -3.18 5.35 -15.94
N ALA A 111 -2.78 6.23 -15.01
CA ALA A 111 -2.16 7.51 -15.35
C ALA A 111 -0.83 7.31 -16.09
N THR A 112 0.03 6.43 -15.58
CA THR A 112 1.31 6.08 -16.21
C THR A 112 1.11 5.48 -17.59
N THR A 113 0.13 4.58 -17.72
CA THR A 113 -0.22 3.94 -19.01
C THR A 113 -0.68 4.97 -20.04
N GLU A 114 -1.51 5.93 -19.64
CA GLU A 114 -2.04 6.95 -20.54
C GLU A 114 -0.94 7.92 -21.01
N VAL A 115 -0.04 8.35 -20.10
CA VAL A 115 1.12 9.17 -20.46
C VAL A 115 2.02 8.43 -21.45
N ALA A 116 2.32 7.16 -21.20
CA ALA A 116 3.12 6.36 -22.10
C ALA A 116 2.48 6.24 -23.49
N ARG A 117 1.15 6.08 -23.55
CA ARG A 117 0.39 6.02 -24.81
C ARG A 117 0.45 7.34 -25.58
N GLN A 118 0.34 8.47 -24.89
CA GLN A 118 0.45 9.79 -25.49
C GLN A 118 1.86 10.05 -26.03
N ASN A 119 2.89 9.70 -25.28
CA ASN A 119 4.28 9.82 -25.72
C ASN A 119 4.55 8.93 -26.94
N ALA A 120 4.07 7.68 -26.93
CA ALA A 120 4.18 6.77 -28.06
C ALA A 120 3.54 7.32 -29.33
N LYS A 121 2.38 7.99 -29.22
CA LYS A 121 1.72 8.66 -30.34
C LYS A 121 2.52 9.87 -30.85
N LEU A 122 3.16 10.62 -29.96
CA LEU A 122 3.94 11.81 -30.31
C LEU A 122 5.28 11.46 -30.99
N PHE A 123 5.93 10.38 -30.54
CA PHE A 123 7.27 9.99 -30.98
C PHE A 123 7.30 8.75 -31.89
N GLY A 124 6.14 8.19 -32.25
CA GLY A 124 6.05 7.06 -33.20
C GLY A 124 6.55 5.72 -32.64
N VAL A 125 6.45 5.49 -31.34
CA VAL A 125 6.97 4.29 -30.67
C VAL A 125 5.88 3.23 -30.52
N ASN A 126 6.09 2.02 -31.03
CA ASN A 126 5.04 1.00 -31.15
C ASN A 126 4.85 0.07 -29.94
N ASN A 127 5.69 0.17 -28.89
CA ASN A 127 5.73 -0.80 -27.78
C ASN A 127 5.45 -0.15 -26.40
N VAL A 128 4.21 0.29 -26.20
CA VAL A 128 3.77 0.93 -24.94
C VAL A 128 3.34 -0.06 -23.87
N SER A 129 3.07 -1.32 -24.25
CA SER A 129 2.41 -2.33 -23.41
C SER A 129 3.19 -2.78 -22.17
N LYS A 130 4.43 -2.31 -21.99
CA LYS A 130 5.30 -2.63 -20.84
C LYS A 130 5.88 -1.39 -20.16
N PHE A 131 5.35 -0.21 -20.45
CA PHE A 131 5.88 1.03 -19.91
C PHE A 131 5.18 1.40 -18.60
N GLY A 132 5.95 1.50 -17.52
CA GLY A 132 5.50 2.03 -16.25
C GLY A 132 6.00 1.24 -15.05
N ARG A 133 6.12 1.95 -13.92
CA ARG A 133 6.44 1.32 -12.63
C ARG A 133 5.28 0.40 -12.24
N ARG A 134 5.63 -0.84 -11.91
CA ARG A 134 4.73 -1.81 -11.29
C ARG A 134 4.46 -1.36 -9.86
N ILE A 135 3.18 -1.27 -9.51
CA ILE A 135 2.71 -0.87 -8.20
C ILE A 135 2.21 -2.12 -7.49
N ASP A 136 2.69 -2.34 -6.27
CA ASP A 136 2.35 -3.52 -5.49
C ASP A 136 0.91 -3.47 -4.96
N LEU A 137 0.38 -2.28 -4.65
CA LEU A 137 -1.00 -2.10 -4.20
C LEU A 137 -1.61 -0.80 -4.73
N ILE A 138 -2.76 -0.90 -5.40
CA ILE A 138 -3.58 0.23 -5.81
C ILE A 138 -4.95 0.12 -5.14
N VAL A 139 -5.40 1.19 -4.49
CA VAL A 139 -6.80 1.33 -4.08
C VAL A 139 -7.54 2.03 -5.21
N SER A 140 -8.59 1.42 -5.73
CA SER A 140 -9.36 1.96 -6.85
C SER A 140 -10.81 2.19 -6.45
N SER A 141 -11.40 3.29 -6.95
CA SER A 141 -12.86 3.43 -7.01
C SER A 141 -13.47 2.47 -8.03
N ASN A 142 -14.80 2.53 -8.19
CA ASN A 142 -15.57 1.71 -9.12
C ASN A 142 -14.87 1.45 -10.49
N PRO A 143 -15.17 0.34 -11.17
CA PRO A 143 -14.50 -0.03 -12.43
C PRO A 143 -14.67 0.97 -13.58
N VAL A 144 -15.67 1.87 -13.49
CA VAL A 144 -16.10 2.75 -14.59
C VAL A 144 -15.33 4.06 -14.59
N ASP A 145 -15.23 4.73 -13.43
CA ASP A 145 -14.55 6.02 -13.25
C ASP A 145 -13.14 5.89 -12.67
N ARG A 146 -12.75 4.66 -12.27
CA ARG A 146 -11.42 4.21 -11.82
C ARG A 146 -10.47 5.34 -11.43
N VAL A 147 -10.73 5.94 -10.27
CA VAL A 147 -9.80 6.82 -9.56
C VAL A 147 -8.88 5.93 -8.74
N GLU A 148 -7.58 6.06 -8.97
CA GLU A 148 -6.56 5.24 -8.33
C GLU A 148 -5.81 6.04 -7.25
N LEU A 149 -5.62 5.42 -6.09
CA LEU A 149 -4.67 5.85 -5.07
C LEU A 149 -3.56 4.81 -4.99
N SER A 150 -2.32 5.25 -5.23
CA SER A 150 -1.12 4.43 -5.10
C SER A 150 -0.10 5.16 -4.25
N THR A 151 0.43 4.51 -3.21
CA THR A 151 1.57 5.02 -2.46
C THR A 151 2.84 4.53 -3.13
N ASN A 152 3.55 5.42 -3.81
CA ASN A 152 4.85 5.09 -4.38
C ASN A 152 5.93 5.31 -3.30
N GLU A 153 6.69 4.26 -3.00
CA GLU A 153 7.95 4.25 -2.26
C GLU A 153 7.88 4.47 -0.73
N ALA A 154 7.74 3.38 0.03
CA ALA A 154 8.32 3.29 1.37
C ALA A 154 9.84 3.02 1.27
N LYS A 155 10.65 3.99 0.81
CA LYS A 155 12.11 3.83 0.86
C LYS A 155 12.60 3.87 2.31
N HIS A 156 13.11 2.74 2.78
CA HIS A 156 13.77 2.58 4.08
C HIS A 156 14.83 3.67 4.33
N SER A 157 14.83 4.22 5.54
CA SER A 157 15.79 5.20 6.09
C SER A 157 17.20 4.61 6.37
N HIS A 158 17.60 3.56 5.66
CA HIS A 158 18.92 2.91 5.78
C HIS A 158 19.76 2.97 4.51
N THR A 159 19.51 3.95 3.65
CA THR A 159 20.53 4.43 2.70
C THR A 159 21.29 5.59 3.32
N GLN A 160 22.32 5.30 4.11
CA GLN A 160 23.44 6.23 4.26
C GLN A 160 24.23 6.26 2.96
N SER A 161 23.81 7.09 2.00
CA SER A 161 24.70 7.78 1.06
C SER A 161 23.91 8.82 0.26
N PRO A 162 24.41 10.06 0.08
CA PRO A 162 23.72 11.09 -0.69
C PRO A 162 23.92 10.81 -2.18
N LEU A 163 22.93 10.17 -2.81
CA LEU A 163 22.83 10.19 -4.26
C LEU A 163 21.87 11.31 -4.66
N THR A 164 22.48 12.31 -5.28
CA THR A 164 21.89 13.46 -5.95
C THR A 164 20.67 13.09 -6.80
N PRO A 165 19.63 13.95 -6.85
CA PRO A 165 18.49 13.74 -7.72
C PRO A 165 18.96 13.78 -9.18
N THR A 166 18.86 12.64 -9.88
CA THR A 166 19.02 12.60 -11.33
C THR A 166 17.76 13.22 -11.94
N ILE A 167 17.83 14.52 -12.23
CA ILE A 167 16.96 15.12 -13.23
C ILE A 167 17.38 14.46 -14.55
N GLU A 168 16.52 13.61 -15.11
CA GLU A 168 16.65 13.21 -16.51
C GLU A 168 16.43 14.48 -17.35
N GLU A 169 17.52 15.17 -17.67
CA GLU A 169 17.53 16.18 -18.70
C GLU A 169 17.20 15.50 -20.03
N CYS A 170 15.97 15.73 -20.48
CA CYS A 170 15.53 15.48 -21.83
C CYS A 170 16.44 16.30 -22.77
N SER A 171 17.51 15.68 -23.25
CA SER A 171 18.44 16.28 -24.20
C SER A 171 17.75 16.38 -25.56
N LEU A 172 17.20 17.56 -25.83
CA LEU A 172 16.85 18.01 -27.18
C LEU A 172 18.10 17.90 -28.08
N GLN A 173 18.14 16.90 -28.96
CA GLN A 173 19.01 16.96 -30.14
C GLN A 173 18.45 18.01 -31.10
N GLN A 174 18.99 19.22 -31.03
CA GLN A 174 18.91 20.22 -32.10
C GLN A 174 20.30 20.38 -32.73
N GLY A 175 20.34 20.36 -34.06
CA GLY A 175 21.39 21.00 -34.85
C GLY A 175 22.32 20.07 -35.62
N HIS A 176 21.94 19.71 -36.84
CA HIS A 176 22.89 19.42 -37.91
C HIS A 176 23.82 20.64 -38.11
N PRO A 177 25.15 20.47 -38.14
CA PRO A 177 26.03 21.43 -38.80
C PRO A 177 26.02 21.15 -40.31
N GLN A 178 25.63 22.14 -41.10
CA GLN A 178 25.87 22.18 -42.55
C GLN A 178 27.38 22.22 -42.79
N GLU A 179 27.90 21.26 -43.57
CA GLU A 179 29.24 21.35 -44.16
C GLU A 179 29.26 22.42 -45.27
N PRO A 180 30.29 23.29 -45.34
CA PRO A 180 30.44 24.20 -46.47
C PRO A 180 31.01 23.48 -47.69
N HIS A 181 30.28 23.57 -48.80
CA HIS A 181 30.71 23.27 -50.16
C HIS A 181 32.01 24.01 -50.51
N VAL A 182 33.08 23.27 -50.81
CA VAL A 182 34.27 23.79 -51.50
C VAL A 182 34.07 23.53 -53.00
N ALA A 183 34.02 24.61 -53.80
CA ALA A 183 34.00 24.55 -55.25
C ALA A 183 35.39 24.21 -55.81
N PRO A 184 35.51 23.42 -56.90
CA PRO A 184 36.78 23.23 -57.58
C PRO A 184 37.03 24.39 -58.55
N ASN A 185 38.13 25.12 -58.34
CA ASN A 185 38.65 26.03 -59.36
C ASN A 185 39.35 25.22 -60.46
N SER A 186 39.02 25.62 -61.69
CA SER A 186 39.69 25.28 -62.94
C SER A 186 41.07 25.95 -63.05
#